data_AF-A0A7W1Q290-F1
#
_entry.id   AF-A0A7W1Q290-F1
#
_cell.length_a   1.000
_cell.length_b   1.000
_cell.length_c   1.000
_cell.angle_alpha   90.00
_cell.angle_beta   90.00
_cell.angle_gamma   90.00
#
_symmetry.space_group_name_H-M   'P 1'
#
loop_
_entity.id
_entity.type
_entity.pdbx_description
1 polymer ?
#
loop_
_entity_poly.entity_id
_entity_poly.type
_entity_poly.pdbx_seq_one_letter_code
_entity_poly.pdbx_strand_id
1 'polypeptide(L)' 'SNAERTAALAPWIEYYNTRRRHSALGGLPPISRLSPT' A
#
# COMPACT_ATOMS: atom_id res chain seq x y z
N SER A 1 -16.22 9.13 -11.62
CA SER A 1 -16.68 7.97 -12.42
C SER A 1 -15.91 6.71 -12.02
N ASN A 2 -16.31 5.52 -12.50
CA ASN A 2 -15.48 4.33 -12.28
C ASN A 2 -14.14 4.41 -13.01
N ALA A 3 -14.08 5.08 -14.16
CA ALA A 3 -12.84 5.31 -14.90
C ALA A 3 -11.79 6.07 -14.08
N GLU A 4 -12.18 7.12 -13.35
CA GLU A 4 -11.27 7.87 -12.47
C GLU A 4 -10.71 7.02 -11.34
N ARG A 5 -11.54 6.16 -10.73
CA ARG A 5 -11.09 5.25 -9.66
C ARG A 5 -10.10 4.21 -10.19
N THR A 6 -10.36 3.65 -11.36
CA THR A 6 -9.46 2.72 -12.01
C THR A 6 -8.11 3.37 -12.32
N ALA A 7 -8.12 4.60 -12.83
CA ALA A 7 -6.88 5.36 -13.09
C ALA A 7 -6.08 5.64 -11.80
N ALA A 8 -6.75 5.91 -10.69
CA ALA A 8 -6.11 6.16 -9.40
C ALA A 8 -5.65 4.89 -8.66
N LEU A 9 -6.15 3.71 -9.02
CA LEU A 9 -5.94 2.49 -8.24
C LEU A 9 -4.49 2.03 -8.25
N ALA A 10 -3.84 2.00 -9.42
CA ALA A 10 -2.45 1.54 -9.54
C ALA A 10 -1.47 2.34 -8.65
N PRO A 11 -1.41 3.70 -8.74
CA PRO A 11 -0.52 4.47 -7.86
C PRO A 11 -0.93 4.37 -6.38
N TRP A 12 -2.22 4.16 -6.08
CA TRP A 12 -2.68 3.99 -4.71
C TRP A 12 -2.21 2.67 -4.08
N ILE A 13 -2.25 1.56 -4.82
CA ILE A 13 -1.76 0.25 -4.36
C ILE A 13 -0.27 0.31 -4.00
N GLU A 14 0.53 0.96 -4.85
CA GLU A 14 1.97 1.12 -4.60
C GLU A 14 2.20 1.90 -3.30
N TYR A 15 1.55 3.05 -3.14
CA TYR A 15 1.64 3.85 -1.92
C TYR A 15 1.19 3.07 -0.67
N TYR A 16 0.06 2.35 -0.77
CA TYR A 16 -0.48 1.57 0.34
C TYR A 16 0.51 0.49 0.80
N ASN A 17 1.04 -0.29 -0.15
CA ASN A 17 1.90 -1.42 0.19
C ASN A 17 3.30 -1.01 0.63
N THR A 18 3.83 0.11 0.12
CA THR A 18 5.25 0.48 0.30
C THR A 18 5.49 1.64 1.25
N ARG A 19 4.50 2.53 1.47
CA ARG A 19 4.70 3.82 2.16
C ARG A 19 3.72 4.08 3.30
N ARG A 20 2.46 3.64 3.19
CA ARG A 20 1.43 3.92 4.20
C ARG A 20 1.78 3.25 5.54
N ARG A 21 1.82 4.04 6.62
CA ARG A 21 2.07 3.52 7.98
C ARG A 21 0.84 2.84 8.55
N HIS A 22 1.02 1.67 9.17
CA HIS A 22 -0.05 0.94 9.85
C HIS A 22 0.26 0.79 11.34
N SER A 23 -0.67 1.19 12.21
CA SER A 23 -0.52 1.10 13.68
C SER A 23 -0.29 -0.34 14.15
N ALA A 24 -1.00 -1.30 13.57
CA ALA A 24 -0.83 -2.74 13.85
C ALA A 24 0.55 -3.28 13.48
N LEU A 25 1.32 -2.56 12.65
CA LEU A 25 2.68 -2.90 12.25
C LEU A 25 3.72 -2.00 12.91
N GLY A 26 3.39 -1.33 14.02
CA GLY A 26 4.30 -0.38 14.68
C GLY A 26 4.63 0.84 13.83
N GLY A 27 3.71 1.23 12.93
CA GLY A 27 3.92 2.35 12.01
C GLY A 27 4.74 2.00 10.77
N LEU A 28 4.95 0.71 10.48
CA LEU A 28 5.57 0.22 9.26
C LEU A 28 4.54 -0.01 8.14
N PRO A 29 4.97 0.00 6.86
CA PRO A 29 4.13 -0.36 5.74
C PRO A 29 3.88 -1.88 5.63
N PRO A 30 2.84 -2.32 4.89
CA PRO A 30 2.50 -3.73 4.74
C PRO A 30 3.64 -4.60 4.21
N ILE A 31 4.45 -4.08 3.30
CA ILE A 31 5.60 -4.80 2.72
C ILE A 31 6.62 -5.27 3.77
N SER A 32 6.70 -4.59 4.93
CA SER A 32 7.62 -4.96 6.02
C SER A 32 7.31 -6.31 6.66
N ARG A 33 6.18 -6.95 6.32
CA ARG A 33 5.82 -8.29 6.82
C ARG A 33 6.36 -9.43 5.96
N LEU A 34 6.91 -9.14 4.79
CA LEU A 34 7.40 -10.17 3.88
C LEU A 34 8.74 -10.73 4.39
N SER A 35 8.86 -12.05 4.42
CA SER A 35 10.14 -12.71 4.66
C SER A 35 11.02 -12.61 3.41
N PRO A 36 12.35 -12.50 3.55
CA PRO A 36 13.27 -12.70 2.43
C PRO A 36 13.07 -14.09 1.82
N THR A 37 13.19 -14.18 0.49
CA THR A 37 13.14 -15.44 -0.28
C THR A 37 14.48 -16.14 -0.28
#